data_AF-A0A183SF50-F1
#
_entry.id   AF-A0A183SF50-F1
#
_cell.length_a   1.000
_cell.length_b   1.000
_cell.length_c   1.000
_cell.angle_alpha   90.00
_cell.angle_beta   90.00
_cell.angle_gamma   90.00
#
_symmetry.space_group_name_H-M   'P 1'
#
loop_
_entity.id
_entity.type
_entity.pdbx_description
1 polymer ?
#
loop_
_entity_poly.entity_id
_entity_poly.type
_entity_poly.pdbx_seq_one_letter_code
_entity_poly.pdbx_strand_id
1 'polypeptide(L)'
;MDKYDNVSKAKGIFSDIEAYTLLAKDPTKKQAAAIKKKGNELARLKVISSADSKCMTLGDPRIARAYGLPKVYKPDVPLRIIVPMIGSPTYNIAKWL
;
A
#
# COMPACT_ATOMS: atom_id res chain seq x y z
N MET A 1 3.84 20.16 -16.01
CA MET A 1 4.05 18.75 -16.37
C MET A 1 2.70 18.20 -16.79
N ASP A 2 2.57 17.74 -18.03
CA ASP A 2 1.31 17.10 -18.44
C ASP A 2 1.17 15.69 -17.82
N LYS A 3 -0.03 15.12 -17.90
CA LYS A 3 -0.35 13.81 -17.31
C LYS A 3 0.47 12.68 -17.94
N TYR A 4 0.74 12.74 -19.24
CA TYR A 4 1.48 11.70 -19.97
C TYR A 4 2.96 11.72 -19.58
N ASP A 5 3.56 12.91 -19.50
CA ASP A 5 4.93 13.10 -19.05
C ASP A 5 5.13 12.56 -17.62
N ASN A 6 4.15 12.79 -16.73
CA ASN A 6 4.20 12.26 -15.36
C ASN A 6 4.20 10.73 -15.33
N VAL A 7 3.26 10.09 -16.06
CA VAL A 7 3.16 8.63 -16.11
C VAL A 7 4.41 8.02 -16.74
N SER A 8 4.95 8.62 -17.80
CA SER A 8 6.17 8.14 -18.46
C SER A 8 7.39 8.20 -17.54
N LYS A 9 7.59 9.30 -16.80
CA LYS A 9 8.69 9.41 -15.83
C LYS A 9 8.50 8.47 -14.64
N ALA A 10 7.28 8.30 -14.15
CA ALA A 10 7.00 7.35 -13.07
C ALA A 10 7.30 5.91 -13.51
N LYS A 11 6.92 5.52 -14.74
CA LYS A 11 7.29 4.22 -15.32
C LYS A 11 8.81 4.06 -15.40
N GLY A 12 9.54 5.09 -15.84
CA GLY A 12 11.01 5.07 -15.84
C GLY A 12 11.60 4.78 -14.47
N ILE A 13 11.06 5.38 -13.40
CA ILE A 13 11.49 5.11 -12.02
C ILE A 13 11.18 3.68 -11.58
N PHE A 14 10.00 3.15 -11.90
CA PHE A 14 9.61 1.78 -11.51
C PHE A 14 10.23 0.67 -12.38
N SER A 15 10.91 1.02 -13.47
CA SER A 15 11.66 0.07 -14.30
C SER A 15 13.02 -0.29 -13.70
N ASP A 16 13.47 0.39 -12.64
CA ASP A 16 14.69 0.07 -11.92
C ASP A 16 14.57 -1.29 -11.21
N ILE A 17 15.20 -2.31 -11.78
CA ILE A 17 15.19 -3.69 -11.27
C ILE A 17 16.15 -3.92 -10.09
N GLU A 18 17.09 -3.00 -9.85
CA GLU A 18 17.94 -3.05 -8.67
C GLU A 18 17.16 -2.57 -7.44
N ALA A 19 16.28 -1.58 -7.63
CA ALA A 19 15.44 -1.02 -6.57
C ALA A 19 14.10 -1.74 -6.38
N TYR A 20 13.48 -2.25 -7.46
CA TYR A 20 12.13 -2.85 -7.42
C TYR A 20 12.10 -4.27 -7.96
N THR A 21 11.25 -5.11 -7.35
CA THR A 21 10.99 -6.48 -7.84
C THR A 21 9.59 -6.58 -8.42
N LEU A 22 9.48 -7.16 -9.61
CA LEU A 22 8.20 -7.46 -10.23
C LEU A 22 7.49 -8.58 -9.46
N LEU A 23 6.24 -8.31 -9.07
CA LEU A 23 5.38 -9.32 -8.48
C LEU A 23 4.57 -10.01 -9.56
N ALA A 24 4.66 -11.35 -9.61
CA ALA A 24 3.91 -12.17 -10.58
C ALA A 24 2.38 -12.10 -10.37
N LYS A 25 1.93 -11.79 -9.16
CA LYS A 25 0.51 -11.71 -8.80
C LYS A 25 0.28 -10.67 -7.71
N ASP A 26 -0.87 -10.01 -7.77
CA ASP A 26 -1.33 -9.09 -6.72
C ASP A 26 -1.50 -9.83 -5.38
N PRO A 27 -0.72 -9.49 -4.33
CA PRO A 27 -0.80 -10.14 -3.03
C PRO A 27 -1.95 -9.63 -2.15
N THR A 28 -2.66 -8.58 -2.56
CA THR A 28 -3.63 -7.83 -1.71
C THR A 28 -4.66 -8.76 -1.06
N LYS A 29 -5.33 -9.61 -1.85
CA LYS A 29 -6.35 -10.55 -1.33
C LYS A 29 -5.75 -11.56 -0.35
N LYS A 30 -4.55 -12.07 -0.64
CA LYS A 30 -3.85 -13.04 0.21
C LYS A 30 -3.47 -12.40 1.55
N GLN A 31 -2.92 -11.18 1.52
CA GLN A 31 -2.55 -10.43 2.71
C GLN A 31 -3.77 -10.09 3.56
N ALA A 32 -4.86 -9.61 2.94
CA ALA A 32 -6.10 -9.31 3.65
C ALA A 32 -6.69 -10.53 4.35
N ALA A 33 -6.70 -11.69 3.69
CA ALA A 33 -7.15 -12.94 4.29
C ALA A 33 -6.28 -13.36 5.48
N ALA A 34 -4.95 -13.21 5.36
CA ALA A 34 -4.02 -13.52 6.45
C ALA A 34 -4.21 -12.61 7.66
N ILE A 35 -4.38 -11.30 7.42
CA ILE A 35 -4.66 -10.29 8.44
C ILE A 35 -5.97 -10.62 9.16
N LYS A 36 -7.05 -10.85 8.43
CA LYS A 36 -8.36 -11.19 8.99
C LYS A 36 -8.27 -12.46 9.85
N LYS A 37 -7.56 -13.48 9.36
CA LYS A 37 -7.33 -14.72 10.12
C LYS A 37 -6.63 -14.45 11.45
N LYS A 38 -5.58 -13.63 11.43
CA LYS A 38 -4.82 -13.27 12.64
C LYS A 38 -5.61 -12.39 13.60
N GLY A 39 -6.34 -11.39 13.12
CA GLY A 39 -7.25 -10.59 13.96
C GLY A 39 -8.27 -11.46 14.68
N ASN A 40 -8.92 -12.37 13.95
CA ASN A 40 -9.89 -13.30 14.54
C ASN A 40 -9.26 -14.24 15.59
N GLU A 41 -8.03 -14.71 15.34
CA GLU A 41 -7.28 -15.54 16.28
C GLU A 41 -7.00 -14.78 17.59
N LEU A 42 -6.53 -13.54 17.50
CA LEU A 42 -6.28 -12.67 18.65
C LEU A 42 -7.56 -12.35 19.43
N ALA A 43 -8.67 -12.10 18.74
CA ALA A 43 -9.96 -11.90 19.38
C ALA A 43 -10.45 -13.16 20.11
N ARG A 44 -10.26 -14.35 19.52
CA ARG A 44 -10.59 -15.63 20.16
C ARG A 44 -9.78 -15.85 21.43
N LEU A 45 -8.50 -15.47 21.42
CA LEU A 45 -7.61 -15.52 22.58
C LEU A 45 -7.88 -14.40 23.59
N LYS A 46 -8.86 -13.52 23.34
CA LYS A 46 -9.21 -12.35 24.17
C LYS A 46 -8.04 -11.36 24.37
N VAL A 47 -7.07 -11.35 23.46
CA VAL A 47 -5.97 -10.37 23.44
C VAL A 47 -6.49 -9.00 22.97
N ILE A 48 -7.44 -9.02 22.04
CA ILE A 48 -8.15 -7.83 21.55
C ILE A 48 -9.66 -8.08 21.59
N SER A 49 -10.47 -7.01 21.55
CA SER A 49 -11.91 -7.18 21.45
C SER A 49 -12.34 -7.65 20.05
N SER A 50 -13.54 -8.24 19.97
CA SER A 50 -14.12 -8.60 18.67
C SER A 50 -14.42 -7.36 17.80
N ALA A 51 -14.67 -6.21 18.42
CA ALA A 51 -14.83 -4.93 17.74
C ALA A 51 -13.52 -4.45 17.13
N ASP A 52 -12.41 -4.54 17.88
CA ASP A 52 -11.08 -4.18 17.39
C ASP A 52 -10.68 -5.02 16.18
N SER A 53 -10.84 -6.35 16.27
CA SER A 53 -10.54 -7.25 15.15
C SER A 53 -11.34 -6.91 13.88
N LYS A 54 -12.60 -6.46 14.04
CA LYS A 54 -13.42 -6.02 12.90
C LYS A 54 -12.94 -4.68 12.35
N CYS A 55 -12.60 -3.72 13.22
CA CYS A 55 -12.10 -2.41 12.81
C CYS A 55 -10.77 -2.51 12.03
N MET A 56 -9.88 -3.41 12.45
CA MET A 56 -8.60 -3.70 11.78
C MET A 56 -8.75 -4.28 10.37
N THR A 57 -9.89 -4.91 10.05
CA THR A 57 -10.08 -5.61 8.79
C THR A 57 -10.82 -4.72 7.79
N LEU A 58 -10.22 -4.44 6.63
CA LEU A 58 -10.94 -3.81 5.51
C LEU A 58 -11.85 -4.82 4.80
N GLY A 59 -13.07 -4.40 4.48
CA GLY A 59 -14.02 -5.20 3.68
C GLY A 59 -13.62 -5.33 2.20
N ASP A 60 -13.16 -4.23 1.59
CA ASP A 60 -12.66 -4.18 0.21
C ASP A 60 -11.23 -3.57 0.18
N PRO A 61 -10.20 -4.38 0.50
CA PRO A 61 -8.82 -3.91 0.45
C PRO A 61 -8.33 -3.82 -0.99
N ARG A 62 -7.59 -2.75 -1.28
CA ARG A 62 -6.99 -2.51 -2.61
C ARG A 62 -5.48 -2.36 -2.50
N ILE A 63 -4.79 -2.63 -3.59
CA ILE A 63 -3.34 -2.35 -3.66
C ILE A 63 -3.07 -0.86 -3.43
N ALA A 64 -1.97 -0.56 -2.75
CA ALA A 64 -1.53 0.81 -2.56
C ALA A 64 -1.25 1.45 -3.93
N ARG A 65 -1.69 2.71 -4.10
CA ARG A 65 -1.53 3.44 -5.37
C ARG A 65 -0.44 4.47 -5.21
N ALA A 66 0.59 4.39 -6.05
CA ALA A 66 1.64 5.40 -6.09
C ALA A 66 1.23 6.62 -6.91
N TYR A 67 1.74 7.79 -6.54
CA TYR A 67 1.69 9.00 -7.37
C TYR A 67 3.03 9.74 -7.32
N GLY A 68 3.36 10.45 -8.39
CA GLY A 68 4.60 11.21 -8.51
C GLY A 68 4.37 12.70 -8.33
N LEU A 69 5.01 13.31 -7.33
CA LEU A 69 5.04 14.76 -7.13
C LEU A 69 6.31 15.36 -7.78
N PRO A 70 6.22 16.42 -8.61
CA PRO A 70 7.40 17.05 -9.20
C PRO A 70 8.37 17.61 -8.14
N LYS A 71 9.68 17.38 -8.32
CA LYS A 71 10.71 18.05 -7.51
C LYS A 71 11.21 19.30 -8.24
N VAL A 72 10.65 20.46 -7.90
CA VAL A 72 10.95 21.75 -8.56
C VAL A 72 12.44 22.13 -8.53
N TYR A 73 13.18 21.69 -7.51
CA TYR A 73 14.57 22.11 -7.25
C TYR A 73 15.62 21.07 -7.68
N LYS A 74 15.25 19.94 -8.28
CA LYS A 74 16.19 18.91 -8.75
C LYS A 74 15.91 18.57 -10.22
N PRO A 75 16.60 19.23 -11.17
CA PRO A 75 16.34 19.01 -12.60
C PRO A 75 16.57 17.55 -13.03
N ASP A 76 17.51 16.84 -12.40
CA ASP A 76 17.85 15.45 -12.73
C ASP A 76 16.95 14.40 -12.04
N VAL A 77 16.17 14.79 -11.03
CA VAL A 77 15.27 13.87 -10.29
C VAL A 77 13.84 14.34 -10.44
N PRO A 78 13.15 13.91 -11.51
CA PRO A 78 11.93 14.58 -11.95
C PRO A 78 10.75 14.39 -11.00
N LEU A 79 10.68 13.28 -10.26
CA LEU A 79 9.54 12.95 -9.40
C LEU A 79 9.98 12.47 -8.00
N ARG A 80 9.19 12.85 -7.00
CA ARG A 80 9.10 12.21 -5.68
C ARG A 80 7.92 11.25 -5.74
N ILE A 81 8.20 9.95 -5.79
CA ILE A 81 7.15 8.92 -5.70
C ILE A 81 6.65 8.87 -4.25
N ILE A 82 5.34 8.92 -4.08
CA ILE A 82 4.65 8.78 -2.80
C ILE A 82 3.68 7.61 -2.93
N VAL A 83 3.73 6.69 -1.95
CA VAL A 83 2.86 5.51 -1.90
C VAL A 83 1.98 5.59 -0.66
N PRO A 84 0.80 6.24 -0.72
CA PRO A 84 -0.15 6.20 0.37
C PRO A 84 -0.68 4.77 0.56
N MET A 85 -0.64 4.31 1.81
CA MET A 85 -1.19 3.00 2.20
C MET A 85 -2.71 3.03 2.41
N ILE A 86 -3.38 4.13 2.10
CA ILE A 86 -4.84 4.28 2.30
C ILE A 86 -5.58 3.22 1.48
N GLY A 87 -6.44 2.45 2.16
CA GLY A 87 -7.20 1.36 1.54
C GLY A 87 -6.41 0.06 1.33
N SER A 88 -5.12 0.03 1.69
CA SER A 88 -4.33 -1.20 1.69
C SER A 88 -4.75 -2.14 2.84
N PRO A 89 -4.48 -3.45 2.73
CA PRO A 89 -4.84 -4.43 3.77
C PRO A 89 -4.36 -4.08 5.18
N THR A 90 -3.27 -3.32 5.31
CA THR A 90 -2.63 -2.98 6.60
C THR A 90 -3.03 -1.62 7.15
N TYR A 91 -3.76 -0.80 6.39
CA TYR A 91 -4.06 0.59 6.76
C TYR A 91 -4.79 0.71 8.10
N ASN A 92 -5.88 -0.04 8.27
CA ASN A 92 -6.68 0.04 9.49
C ASN A 92 -5.94 -0.50 10.72
N ILE A 93 -5.05 -1.48 10.54
CA ILE A 93 -4.19 -1.96 11.62
C ILE A 93 -3.27 -0.84 12.08
N ALA A 94 -2.59 -0.17 11.15
CA ALA A 94 -1.70 0.94 11.47
C ALA A 94 -2.40 2.14 12.09
N LYS A 95 -3.70 2.33 11.82
CA LYS A 95 -4.53 3.37 12.44
C LYS A 95 -5.02 2.98 13.85
N TRP A 96 -5.15 1.69 14.12
CA TRP A 96 -5.59 1.17 15.41
C TRP A 96 -4.45 1.12 16.43
N LEU A 97 -3.23 0.82 15.99
CA LEU A 97 -2.00 0.87 16.80
C LEU A 97 -1.64 2.31 17.18
#